data_AF-A0A2S5MRE5-F1
#
_entry.id   AF-A0A2S5MRE5-F1
#
_cell.length_a   1.000
_cell.length_b   1.000
_cell.length_c   1.000
_cell.angle_alpha   90.00
_cell.angle_beta   90.00
_cell.angle_gamma   90.00
#
_symmetry.space_group_name_H-M   'P 1'
#
loop_
_entity.id
_entity.type
_entity.pdbx_description
1 polymer ?
#
loop_
_entity_poly.entity_id
_entity_poly.type
_entity_poly.pdbx_seq_one_letter_code
_entity_poly.pdbx_strand_id
1 'polypeptide(L)' 'MAKNAMDFRPEEENVAYIGAGVTLKGEISASDLIIVDGAIEGDVSARVIQVGQGGVIRGKVSATEADVSGW' A
#
# COMPACT_ATOMS: atom_id res chain seq x y z
N MET A 1 19.01 -17.72 3.02
CA MET A 1 18.85 -16.51 3.84
C MET A 1 17.57 -15.85 3.37
N ALA A 2 16.53 -15.83 4.20
CA ALA A 2 15.20 -15.37 3.82
C ALA A 2 15.24 -13.86 3.55
N LYS A 3 14.87 -13.47 2.34
CA LYS A 3 14.55 -12.07 2.00
C LYS A 3 13.16 -11.84 2.61
N ASN A 4 13.10 -11.34 3.85
CA ASN A 4 11.83 -11.00 4.47
C ASN A 4 11.11 -9.96 3.61
N ALA A 5 9.77 -9.99 3.67
CA ALA A 5 8.88 -9.06 2.99
C ALA A 5 9.39 -7.61 3.09
N MET A 6 9.31 -6.89 1.98
CA MET A 6 9.88 -5.56 1.77
C MET A 6 9.53 -4.60 2.93
N ASP A 7 10.49 -4.33 3.81
CA ASP A 7 10.34 -3.35 4.88
C ASP A 7 10.24 -1.95 4.27
N PHE A 8 9.13 -1.25 4.53
CA PHE A 8 9.01 0.17 4.22
C PHE A 8 10.19 0.96 4.81
N ARG A 9 10.85 1.78 3.99
CA ARG A 9 11.95 2.66 4.40
C ARG A 9 11.53 4.11 4.27
N PRO A 10 11.43 4.87 5.37
CA PRO A 10 11.01 6.28 5.32
C PRO A 10 11.91 7.17 4.45
N GLU A 11 13.16 6.78 4.23
CA GLU A 11 14.12 7.46 3.37
C GLU A 11 13.93 7.20 1.87
N GLU A 12 13.09 6.24 1.48
CA GLU A 12 12.76 6.04 0.08
C GLU A 12 11.88 7.20 -0.42
N GLU A 13 12.22 7.73 -1.60
CA GLU A 13 11.40 8.74 -2.26
C GLU A 13 10.23 8.05 -2.97
N ASN A 14 9.12 8.77 -3.14
CA ASN A 14 7.96 8.31 -3.93
C ASN A 14 7.23 7.08 -3.38
N VAL A 15 7.39 6.80 -2.09
CA VAL A 15 6.70 5.71 -1.40
C VAL A 15 5.71 6.23 -0.36
N ALA A 16 4.65 5.45 -0.09
CA ALA A 16 3.75 5.69 1.02
C ALA A 16 3.46 4.39 1.77
N TYR A 17 3.32 4.49 3.09
CA TYR A 17 2.96 3.37 3.96
C TYR A 17 1.77 3.71 4.84
N ILE A 18 0.71 2.91 4.72
CA ILE A 18 -0.46 2.96 5.59
C ILE A 18 -0.37 1.82 6.59
N GLY A 19 0.13 2.14 7.78
CA GLY A 19 0.38 1.14 8.83
C GLY A 19 -0.90 0.60 9.47
N ALA A 20 -0.77 -0.56 10.13
CA ALA A 20 -1.85 -1.20 10.87
C ALA A 20 -2.53 -0.24 11.86
N GLY A 21 -3.86 -0.26 11.90
CA GLY A 21 -4.68 0.63 12.74
C GLY A 21 -4.91 2.04 12.16
N VAL A 22 -4.25 2.40 11.05
CA VAL A 22 -4.52 3.64 10.32
C VAL A 22 -5.69 3.44 9.36
N THR A 23 -6.58 4.42 9.27
CA THR A 23 -7.62 4.49 8.24
C THR A 23 -7.48 5.79 7.44
N LEU A 24 -7.22 5.67 6.15
CA LEU A 24 -7.26 6.77 5.20
C LEU A 24 -8.64 6.84 4.54
N LYS A 25 -9.24 8.04 4.46
CA LYS A 25 -10.46 8.30 3.69
C LYS A 25 -10.17 9.36 2.63
N GLY A 26 -10.37 9.05 1.35
CA GLY A 26 -10.09 9.96 0.24
C GLY A 26 -9.23 9.33 -0.85
N GLU A 27 -8.34 10.11 -1.45
CA GLU A 27 -7.47 9.68 -2.55
C GLU A 27 -6.00 9.67 -2.09
N ILE A 28 -5.25 8.64 -2.50
CA ILE A 28 -3.79 8.58 -2.33
C ILE A 28 -3.12 8.18 -3.64
N SER A 29 -2.02 8.88 -3.95
CA SER A 29 -1.18 8.54 -5.10
C SER A 29 0.29 8.61 -4.73
N ALA A 30 1.07 7.69 -5.31
CA ALA A 30 2.52 7.68 -5.25
C ALA A 30 3.05 7.27 -6.63
N SER A 31 4.19 7.80 -7.07
CA SER A 31 4.73 7.44 -8.39
C SER A 31 5.42 6.07 -8.39
N ASP A 32 5.82 5.55 -7.23
CA ASP A 32 6.46 4.24 -7.12
C ASP A 32 5.62 3.22 -6.34
N LEU A 33 5.64 3.26 -5.01
CA LEU A 33 5.12 2.17 -4.16
C LEU A 33 4.14 2.67 -3.11
N ILE A 34 3.02 1.97 -2.95
CA ILE A 34 2.12 2.11 -1.79
C ILE A 34 2.03 0.76 -1.07
N ILE A 35 2.38 0.74 0.22
CA ILE A 35 2.20 -0.41 1.11
C ILE A 35 1.02 -0.15 2.04
N VAL A 36 0.10 -1.11 2.14
CA VAL A 36 -1.12 -1.01 2.93
C VAL A 36 -1.22 -2.18 3.90
N ASP A 37 -0.98 -1.91 5.18
CA ASP A 37 -1.26 -2.80 6.31
C ASP A 37 -2.46 -2.34 7.16
N GLY A 38 -2.93 -1.11 6.93
CA GLY A 38 -4.14 -0.54 7.52
C GLY A 38 -5.35 -0.59 6.57
N ALA A 39 -6.19 0.43 6.61
CA ALA A 39 -7.40 0.53 5.79
C ALA A 39 -7.41 1.79 4.92
N ILE A 40 -7.87 1.65 3.69
CA ILE A 40 -8.17 2.77 2.79
C ILE A 40 -9.63 2.69 2.36
N GLU A 41 -10.37 3.79 2.54
CA GLU A 41 -11.69 4.03 1.96
C GLU A 41 -11.57 5.12 0.89
N GLY A 42 -11.43 4.71 -0.37
CA GLY A 42 -11.30 5.59 -1.52
C GLY A 42 -10.27 5.11 -2.54
N ASP A 43 -9.76 6.04 -3.35
CA ASP A 43 -9.03 5.72 -4.59
C ASP A 43 -7.52 5.67 -4.37
N VAL A 44 -6.87 4.67 -4.95
CA VAL A 44 -5.44 4.37 -4.78
C VAL A 44 -4.78 4.23 -6.15
N SER A 45 -3.68 4.98 -6.37
CA SER A 45 -2.90 4.94 -7.61
C SER A 45 -1.39 4.86 -7.34
N ALA A 46 -0.72 3.86 -7.90
CA ALA A 46 0.75 3.77 -7.88
C ALA A 46 1.31 2.87 -8.98
N ARG A 47 2.64 2.84 -9.16
CA ARG A 47 3.26 1.81 -10.01
C ARG A 47 3.07 0.44 -9.39
N VAL A 48 3.39 0.30 -8.10
CA VAL A 48 3.26 -0.92 -7.30
C VAL A 48 2.35 -0.66 -6.11
N ILE A 49 1.36 -1.52 -5.88
CA ILE A 49 0.55 -1.52 -4.67
C ILE A 49 0.72 -2.86 -3.96
N GLN A 50 1.13 -2.82 -2.70
CA GLN A 50 1.24 -3.99 -1.83
C GLN A 50 0.19 -3.90 -0.73
N VAL A 51 -0.70 -4.88 -0.67
CA VAL A 51 -1.68 -5.02 0.41
C VAL A 51 -1.23 -6.18 1.29
N GLY A 52 -0.70 -5.86 2.47
CA GLY A 52 -0.25 -6.86 3.43
C GLY A 52 -1.41 -7.59 4.09
N GLN A 53 -1.10 -8.54 4.98
CA GLN A 53 -2.09 -9.47 5.55
C GLN A 53 -3.21 -8.77 6.33
N GLY A 54 -2.94 -7.60 6.94
CA GLY A 54 -3.95 -6.77 7.62
C GLY A 54 -4.58 -5.69 6.75
N GLY A 55 -4.07 -5.52 5.51
CA GLY A 55 -4.42 -4.44 4.62
C GLY A 55 -5.78 -4.60 3.95
N VAL A 56 -6.54 -3.51 3.85
CA VAL A 56 -7.78 -3.47 3.08
C VAL A 56 -7.91 -2.17 2.30
N ILE A 57 -8.34 -2.27 1.04
CA ILE A 57 -8.68 -1.12 0.19
C ILE A 57 -10.14 -1.25 -0.24
N ARG A 58 -10.93 -0.20 -0.01
CA ARG A 58 -12.34 -0.07 -0.41
C ARG A 58 -12.50 1.13 -1.33
N GLY A 59 -12.30 0.90 -2.63
CA GLY A 59 -12.44 1.93 -3.66
C GLY A 59 -11.79 1.52 -4.97
N LYS A 60 -11.46 2.49 -5.84
CA LYS A 60 -10.82 2.19 -7.12
C LYS A 60 -9.31 2.06 -6.95
N VAL A 61 -8.76 0.98 -7.48
CA VAL A 61 -7.31 0.71 -7.48
C VAL A 61 -6.78 0.78 -8.90
N SER A 62 -5.74 1.58 -9.13
CA SER A 62 -5.00 1.65 -10.40
C SER A 62 -3.52 1.38 -10.16
N ALA A 63 -3.01 0.27 -10.70
CA ALA A 63 -1.60 -0.08 -10.58
C ALA A 63 -1.04 -0.75 -11.82
N THR A 64 0.28 -0.68 -12.00
CA THR A 64 0.99 -1.53 -12.96
C THR A 64 1.17 -2.94 -12.39
N GLU A 65 1.49 -3.02 -11.11
CA GLU A 65 1.67 -4.27 -10.36
C GLU A 65 0.95 -4.19 -9.01
N ALA A 66 0.28 -5.29 -8.64
CA ALA A 66 -0.38 -5.42 -7.36
C ALA A 66 -0.02 -6.75 -6.70
N ASP A 67 0.49 -6.68 -5.47
CA ASP A 67 0.73 -7.84 -4.60
C ASP A 67 -0.28 -7.79 -3.46
N VAL A 68 -1.16 -8.80 -3.38
CA VAL A 68 -2.29 -8.81 -2.46
C VAL A 68 -2.19 -10.06 -1.60
N SER A 69 -1.78 -9.84 -0.35
CA SER A 69 -1.67 -10.86 0.70
C SER A 69 -2.76 -10.71 1.79
N GLY A 70 -3.67 -9.74 1.64
CA GLY A 70 -4.84 -9.57 2.50
C GLY A 70 -5.81 -10.76 2.43
N TRP A 71 -6.73 -10.83 3.40
CA TRP A 71 -7.76 -11.87 3.49
C TRP A 71 -9.09 -11.46 2.86
#